data_AF-A0A8H3XEK8-F1
#
_entry.id   AF-A0A8H3XEK8-F1
#
_cell.length_a   1.000
_cell.length_b   1.000
_cell.length_c   1.000
_cell.angle_alpha   90.00
_cell.angle_beta   90.00
_cell.angle_gamma   90.00
#
_symmetry.space_group_name_H-M   'P 1'
#
loop_
_entity.id
_entity.type
_entity.pdbx_description
1 polymer ?
#
loop_
_entity_poly.entity_id
_entity_poly.type
_entity_poly.pdbx_seq_one_letter_code
_entity_poly.pdbx_strand_id
1 'polypeptide(L)'
;MPCPGSNNVNGITWYSPNFTRPGEISFCEECYNQFIRNTPLNVHIRKDGIFTGNCDFSPNVKQQWFIAVSKNDINIFWKSVESKLGRARELHRNLAHLKMNCTHERQINRLLRASMNQSSTHGFLLDLIGNDKEPEYYFNGRYLRGTNSDKVAQKEIEIEESEKKIAHYSREMIQLKHELANLWYIN
;
A
#
# COMPACT_ATOMS: atom_id res chain seq x y z
N MET A 1 -1.85 15.92 -27.78
CA MET A 1 -2.99 15.44 -26.95
C MET A 1 -2.84 16.12 -25.60
N PRO A 2 -3.88 16.60 -24.91
CA PRO A 2 -3.68 17.27 -23.62
C PRO A 2 -2.98 16.31 -22.63
N CYS A 3 -2.10 16.85 -21.80
CA CYS A 3 -1.41 16.08 -20.77
C CYS A 3 -2.46 15.38 -19.87
N PRO A 4 -2.35 14.07 -19.62
CA PRO A 4 -3.29 13.33 -18.78
C PRO A 4 -3.20 13.74 -17.30
N GLY A 5 -2.12 14.42 -16.91
CA GLY A 5 -1.87 14.79 -15.51
C GLY A 5 -1.77 13.56 -14.61
N SER A 6 -2.46 13.60 -13.47
CA SER A 6 -2.57 12.48 -12.52
C SER A 6 -3.36 11.29 -13.05
N ASN A 7 -4.08 11.43 -14.17
CA ASN A 7 -4.94 10.37 -14.68
C ASN A 7 -4.10 9.28 -15.34
N ASN A 8 -4.42 8.04 -15.02
CA ASN A 8 -3.77 6.89 -15.60
C ASN A 8 -4.29 6.66 -17.03
N VAL A 9 -3.40 6.70 -18.01
CA VAL A 9 -3.72 6.53 -19.44
C VAL A 9 -2.83 5.46 -20.08
N ASN A 10 -3.40 4.75 -21.06
CA ASN A 10 -2.73 3.73 -21.86
C ASN A 10 -2.58 4.21 -23.31
N GLY A 11 -1.62 3.64 -24.04
CA GLY A 11 -1.46 3.84 -25.48
C GLY A 11 -0.67 5.08 -25.87
N ILE A 12 -0.01 5.76 -24.92
CA ILE A 12 0.87 6.90 -25.20
C ILE A 12 2.33 6.55 -24.93
N THR A 13 3.24 7.27 -25.60
CA THR A 13 4.67 7.16 -25.33
C THR A 13 5.02 7.90 -24.04
N TRP A 14 5.84 7.26 -23.22
CA TRP A 14 6.37 7.82 -21.98
C TRP A 14 7.87 8.09 -22.07
N TYR A 15 8.30 9.09 -21.31
CA TYR A 15 9.68 9.55 -21.22
C TYR A 15 10.08 9.70 -19.77
N SER A 16 11.33 9.44 -19.45
CA SER A 16 11.82 9.47 -18.06
C SER A 16 13.27 9.94 -18.00
N PRO A 17 13.73 10.52 -16.88
CA PRO A 17 15.14 10.85 -16.71
C PRO A 17 16.02 9.59 -16.68
N ASN A 18 17.20 9.67 -17.30
CA ASN A 18 18.12 8.53 -17.43
C ASN A 18 18.58 7.95 -16.08
N PHE A 19 18.56 8.76 -15.03
CA PHE A 19 18.97 8.37 -13.68
C PHE A 19 17.88 7.67 -12.84
N THR A 20 16.65 7.53 -13.36
CA THR A 20 15.56 6.80 -12.68
C THR A 20 15.33 5.44 -13.32
N ARG A 21 14.51 4.58 -12.73
CA ARG A 21 13.98 3.39 -13.44
C ARG A 21 12.70 3.74 -14.21
N PRO A 22 12.37 3.01 -15.29
CA PRO A 22 11.09 3.19 -15.97
C PRO A 22 9.91 3.07 -15.01
N GLY A 23 8.98 4.03 -15.07
CA GLY A 23 7.81 4.09 -14.18
C GLY A 23 8.05 4.70 -12.80
N GLU A 24 9.29 5.02 -12.39
CA GLU A 24 9.53 5.74 -11.12
C GLU A 24 9.14 7.22 -11.21
N ILE A 25 9.38 7.84 -12.36
CA ILE A 25 8.89 9.15 -12.73
C ILE A 25 8.70 9.15 -14.24
N SER A 26 7.51 9.47 -14.72
CA SER A 26 7.16 9.37 -16.13
C SER A 26 6.53 10.67 -16.65
N PHE A 27 6.97 11.09 -17.81
CA PHE A 27 6.45 12.25 -18.52
C PHE A 27 5.71 11.77 -19.76
N CYS A 28 4.47 12.23 -19.92
CA CYS A 28 3.72 11.96 -21.15
C CYS A 28 4.39 12.62 -22.36
N GLU A 29 4.12 12.09 -23.55
CA GLU A 29 4.62 12.61 -24.82
C GLU A 29 4.37 14.11 -25.03
N GLU A 30 3.22 14.62 -24.59
CA GLU A 30 2.91 16.05 -24.69
C GLU A 30 3.86 16.90 -23.83
N CYS A 31 4.04 16.55 -22.56
CA CYS A 31 4.93 17.27 -21.66
C CYS A 31 6.39 17.22 -22.13
N TYR A 32 6.81 16.06 -22.65
CA TYR A 32 8.12 15.93 -23.25
C TYR A 32 8.31 16.89 -24.43
N ASN A 33 7.39 16.85 -25.41
CA ASN A 33 7.50 17.68 -26.60
C ASN A 33 7.43 19.18 -26.28
N GLN A 34 6.57 19.58 -25.33
CA GLN A 34 6.35 20.98 -25.01
C GLN A 34 7.45 21.61 -24.14
N PHE A 35 8.01 20.87 -23.18
CA PHE A 35 8.86 21.45 -22.14
C PHE A 35 10.28 20.91 -22.08
N ILE A 36 10.54 19.74 -22.68
CA ILE A 36 11.81 19.01 -22.52
C ILE A 36 12.57 18.95 -23.83
N ARG A 37 11.92 18.54 -24.92
CA ARG A 37 12.54 18.16 -26.21
C ARG A 37 13.53 19.18 -26.75
N ASN A 38 13.20 20.47 -26.66
CA ASN A 38 13.99 21.57 -27.23
C ASN A 38 14.93 22.24 -26.22
N THR A 39 15.20 21.60 -25.07
CA THR A 39 16.12 22.11 -24.05
C THR A 39 17.49 21.42 -24.17
N PRO A 40 18.59 22.09 -23.75
CA PRO A 40 19.93 21.49 -23.78
C PRO A 40 20.04 20.22 -22.91
N LEU A 41 19.23 20.11 -21.86
CA LEU A 41 19.23 18.96 -20.94
C LEU A 41 18.41 17.76 -21.44
N ASN A 42 17.78 17.84 -22.63
CA ASN A 42 16.99 16.75 -23.19
C ASN A 42 17.80 15.43 -23.33
N VAL A 43 19.12 15.52 -23.51
CA VAL A 43 20.02 14.36 -23.57
C VAL A 43 19.97 13.47 -22.32
N HIS A 44 19.48 13.99 -21.19
CA HIS A 44 19.31 13.27 -19.94
C HIS A 44 17.93 12.59 -19.81
N ILE A 45 17.10 12.63 -20.84
CA ILE A 45 15.77 12.03 -20.87
C ILE A 45 15.75 10.88 -21.88
N ARG A 46 15.26 9.72 -21.45
CA ARG A 46 15.04 8.53 -22.30
C ARG A 46 13.57 8.37 -22.65
N LYS A 47 13.34 7.65 -23.74
CA LYS A 47 12.03 7.15 -24.14
C LYS A 47 11.83 5.75 -23.56
N ASP A 48 10.80 5.58 -22.73
CA ASP A 48 10.49 4.30 -22.07
C ASP A 48 9.52 3.43 -22.88
N GLY A 49 8.90 3.99 -23.93
CA GLY A 49 7.97 3.28 -24.81
C GLY A 49 6.51 3.47 -24.41
N ILE A 50 5.64 2.55 -24.82
CA ILE A 50 4.20 2.61 -24.60
C ILE A 50 3.85 1.72 -23.42
N PHE A 51 3.26 2.31 -22.37
CA PHE A 51 2.72 1.58 -21.22
C PHE A 51 1.58 2.36 -20.56
N THR A 52 0.94 1.77 -19.57
CA THR A 52 -0.11 2.41 -18.78
C THR A 52 0.51 3.18 -17.62
N GLY A 53 0.34 4.50 -17.58
CA GLY A 53 0.95 5.35 -16.56
C GLY A 53 0.25 6.68 -16.36
N ASN A 54 0.77 7.45 -15.40
CA ASN A 54 0.38 8.81 -15.05
C ASN A 54 1.54 9.78 -15.34
N CYS A 55 1.23 11.04 -15.63
CA CYS A 55 2.25 12.06 -15.90
C CYS A 55 2.67 12.75 -14.60
N ASP A 56 3.90 12.50 -14.18
CA ASP A 56 4.49 13.07 -12.96
C ASP A 56 5.09 14.47 -13.18
N PHE A 57 4.94 15.04 -14.38
CA PHE A 57 5.46 16.37 -14.72
C PHE A 57 4.56 17.50 -14.17
N SER A 58 4.36 17.49 -12.85
CA SER A 58 3.58 18.46 -12.09
C SER A 58 4.19 19.88 -12.16
N PRO A 59 3.45 20.94 -11.80
CA PRO A 59 3.98 22.31 -11.81
C PRO A 59 5.30 22.46 -11.03
N ASN A 60 5.44 21.78 -9.89
CA ASN A 60 6.67 21.80 -9.08
C ASN A 60 7.83 21.10 -9.82
N VAL A 61 7.61 19.89 -10.36
CA VAL A 61 8.63 19.17 -11.14
C VAL A 61 9.05 19.98 -12.36
N LYS A 62 8.10 20.61 -13.04
CA LYS A 62 8.36 21.51 -14.18
C LYS A 62 9.18 22.74 -13.76
N GLN A 63 8.90 23.34 -12.61
CA GLN A 63 9.68 24.46 -12.08
C GLN A 63 11.14 24.05 -11.85
N GLN A 64 11.37 22.89 -11.22
CA GLN A 64 12.72 22.37 -10.97
C GLN A 64 13.47 22.05 -12.27
N TRP A 65 12.75 21.54 -13.28
CA TRP A 65 13.30 21.35 -14.62
C TRP A 65 13.75 22.67 -15.24
N PHE A 66 12.93 23.72 -15.20
CA PHE A 66 13.32 25.03 -15.75
C PHE A 66 14.48 25.69 -15.00
N ILE A 67 14.59 25.48 -13.68
CA ILE A 67 15.75 25.96 -12.91
C ILE A 67 17.02 25.21 -13.38
N ALA A 68 16.94 23.88 -13.55
CA ALA A 68 18.05 23.10 -14.08
C ALA A 68 18.45 23.53 -15.48
N VAL A 69 17.48 23.73 -16.39
CA VAL A 69 17.73 24.20 -17.77
C VAL A 69 18.35 25.59 -17.79
N SER A 70 17.83 26.54 -17.01
CA SER A 70 18.37 27.92 -16.98
C SER A 70 19.80 27.99 -16.45
N LYS A 71 20.19 27.07 -15.55
CA LYS A 71 21.56 26.92 -15.05
C LYS A 71 22.41 25.92 -15.86
N ASN A 72 21.80 25.25 -16.83
CA ASN A 72 22.38 24.13 -17.58
C ASN A 72 23.02 23.05 -16.66
N ASP A 73 22.37 22.74 -15.54
CA ASP A 73 22.85 21.78 -14.53
C ASP A 73 21.75 20.76 -14.18
N ILE A 74 21.86 19.56 -14.74
CA ILE A 74 20.93 18.45 -14.50
C ILE A 74 20.92 18.00 -13.03
N ASN A 75 21.97 18.25 -12.26
CA ASN A 75 22.05 17.81 -10.87
C ASN A 75 21.02 18.51 -9.99
N ILE A 76 20.59 19.73 -10.37
CA ILE A 76 19.52 20.45 -9.68
C ILE A 76 18.22 19.66 -9.78
N PHE A 77 17.87 19.23 -10.99
CA PHE A 77 16.67 18.43 -11.22
C PHE A 77 16.79 17.06 -10.55
N TRP A 78 17.94 16.39 -10.70
CA TRP A 78 18.20 15.10 -10.07
C TRP A 78 18.01 15.15 -8.55
N LYS A 79 18.63 16.11 -7.84
CA LYS A 79 18.48 16.24 -6.38
C LYS A 79 17.02 16.41 -5.96
N SER A 80 16.25 17.20 -6.71
CA SER A 80 14.83 17.39 -6.43
C SER A 80 14.03 16.10 -6.64
N VAL A 81 14.29 15.37 -7.73
CA VAL A 81 13.58 14.13 -8.05
C VAL A 81 13.98 13.01 -7.09
N GLU A 82 15.27 12.85 -6.80
CA GLU A 82 15.80 11.77 -5.96
C GLU A 82 15.29 11.86 -4.51
N SER A 83 15.14 13.06 -3.96
CA SER A 83 14.54 13.25 -2.62
C SER A 83 13.11 12.68 -2.57
N LYS A 84 12.28 13.00 -3.59
CA LYS A 84 10.90 12.50 -3.70
C LYS A 84 10.85 11.00 -3.98
N LEU A 85 11.73 10.49 -4.84
CA LEU A 85 11.85 9.06 -5.12
C LEU A 85 12.32 8.27 -3.90
N GLY A 86 13.24 8.80 -3.11
CA GLY A 86 13.69 8.22 -1.85
C GLY A 86 12.51 8.00 -0.90
N ARG A 87 11.68 9.03 -0.71
CA ARG A 87 10.46 8.93 0.09
C ARG A 87 9.44 7.96 -0.52
N ALA A 88 9.22 7.99 -1.84
CA ALA A 88 8.31 7.05 -2.52
C ALA A 88 8.73 5.59 -2.31
N ARG A 89 10.04 5.29 -2.45
CA ARG A 89 10.61 3.96 -2.23
C ARG A 89 10.45 3.50 -0.78
N GLU A 90 10.64 4.40 0.18
CA GLU A 90 10.38 4.13 1.60
C GLU A 90 8.90 3.77 1.84
N LEU A 91 7.97 4.59 1.36
CA LEU A 91 6.54 4.36 1.52
C LEU A 91 6.08 3.07 0.84
N HIS A 92 6.62 2.73 -0.34
CA HIS A 92 6.37 1.44 -0.99
C HIS A 92 6.89 0.26 -0.16
N ARG A 93 8.08 0.35 0.45
CA ARG A 93 8.59 -0.68 1.36
C ARG A 93 7.67 -0.87 2.58
N ASN A 94 7.24 0.22 3.19
CA ASN A 94 6.32 0.20 4.33
C ASN A 94 4.97 -0.42 3.95
N LEU A 95 4.43 -0.06 2.78
CA LEU A 95 3.19 -0.63 2.26
C LEU A 95 3.32 -2.14 2.01
N ALA A 96 4.43 -2.58 1.42
CA ALA A 96 4.68 -4.01 1.18
C ALA A 96 4.77 -4.79 2.49
N HIS A 97 5.47 -4.23 3.50
CA HIS A 97 5.57 -4.81 4.83
C HIS A 97 4.21 -4.93 5.53
N LEU A 98 3.40 -3.86 5.52
CA LEU A 98 2.05 -3.90 6.10
C LEU A 98 1.13 -4.88 5.37
N LYS A 99 1.24 -4.99 4.05
CA LYS A 99 0.46 -5.97 3.27
C LYS A 99 0.83 -7.40 3.64
N MET A 100 2.11 -7.68 3.85
CA MET A 100 2.59 -8.98 4.32
C MET A 100 2.03 -9.29 5.71
N ASN A 101 2.16 -8.37 6.67
CA ASN A 101 1.67 -8.56 8.04
C ASN A 101 0.15 -8.73 8.09
N CYS A 102 -0.60 -7.95 7.31
CA CYS A 102 -2.05 -8.07 7.18
C CYS A 102 -2.46 -9.43 6.60
N THR A 103 -1.72 -9.94 5.61
CA THR A 103 -1.98 -11.26 5.03
C THR A 103 -1.70 -12.37 6.04
N HIS A 104 -0.60 -12.26 6.78
CA HIS A 104 -0.24 -13.21 7.83
C HIS A 104 -1.27 -13.25 8.97
N GLU A 105 -1.66 -12.09 9.51
CA GLU A 105 -2.70 -12.01 10.55
C GLU A 105 -4.05 -12.56 10.06
N ARG A 106 -4.43 -12.31 8.81
CA ARG A 106 -5.64 -12.93 8.23
C ARG A 106 -5.57 -14.45 8.18
N GLN A 107 -4.39 -15.03 7.93
CA GLN A 107 -4.21 -16.48 7.96
C GLN A 107 -4.34 -17.02 9.39
N ILE A 108 -3.70 -16.37 10.37
CA ILE A 108 -3.85 -16.72 11.79
C ILE A 108 -5.33 -16.68 12.21
N ASN A 109 -6.03 -15.58 11.91
CA ASN A 109 -7.44 -15.42 12.25
C ASN A 109 -8.31 -16.54 11.67
N ARG A 110 -8.07 -16.94 10.42
CA ARG A 110 -8.76 -18.08 9.79
C ARG A 110 -8.50 -19.40 10.51
N LEU A 111 -7.25 -19.66 10.90
CA LEU A 111 -6.88 -20.87 11.64
C LEU A 111 -7.52 -20.91 13.02
N LEU A 112 -7.52 -19.78 13.75
CA LEU A 112 -8.19 -19.66 15.05
C LEU A 112 -9.68 -19.93 14.94
N ARG A 113 -10.35 -19.33 13.95
CA ARG A 113 -11.78 -19.57 13.69
C ARG A 113 -12.08 -21.02 13.33
N ALA A 114 -11.27 -21.65 12.47
CA ALA A 114 -11.43 -23.05 12.13
C ALA A 114 -11.26 -23.96 13.35
N SER A 115 -10.26 -23.68 14.19
CA SER A 115 -9.99 -24.41 15.42
C SER A 115 -11.11 -24.22 16.46
N MET A 116 -11.68 -23.02 16.55
CA MET A 116 -12.82 -22.73 17.41
C MET A 116 -14.05 -23.53 16.96
N ASN A 117 -14.37 -23.53 15.66
CA ASN A 117 -15.49 -24.31 15.12
C ASN A 117 -15.36 -25.81 15.41
N GLN A 118 -14.16 -26.38 15.24
CA GLN A 118 -13.89 -27.78 15.59
C GLN A 118 -14.11 -28.07 17.08
N SER A 119 -13.69 -27.15 17.95
CA SER A 119 -13.86 -27.28 19.40
C SER A 119 -15.34 -27.23 19.81
N SER A 120 -16.13 -26.37 19.16
CA SER A 120 -17.58 -26.27 19.38
C SER A 120 -18.35 -27.50 18.89
N THR A 121 -17.98 -28.07 17.74
CA THR A 121 -18.60 -29.31 17.23
C THR A 121 -18.34 -30.49 18.17
N HIS A 122 -17.14 -30.57 18.75
CA HIS A 122 -16.80 -31.63 19.70
C HIS A 122 -17.47 -31.46 21.07
N GLY A 123 -17.57 -30.21 21.56
CA GLY A 123 -18.30 -29.88 22.79
C GLY A 123 -19.78 -30.22 22.70
N PHE A 124 -20.45 -29.87 21.60
CA PHE A 124 -21.86 -30.20 21.37
C PHE A 124 -22.13 -31.71 21.35
N LEU A 125 -21.21 -32.51 20.83
CA LEU A 125 -21.29 -33.97 20.82
C LEU A 125 -21.18 -34.59 22.23
N LEU A 126 -20.42 -33.96 23.13
CA LEU A 126 -20.25 -34.40 24.52
C LEU A 126 -21.42 -33.96 25.41
N ASP A 127 -21.98 -32.76 25.19
CA ASP A 127 -23.17 -32.27 25.91
C ASP A 127 -24.41 -33.16 25.69
N LEU A 128 -24.53 -33.78 24.51
CA LEU A 128 -25.58 -34.77 24.21
C LEU A 128 -25.46 -36.07 25.02
N ILE A 129 -24.30 -36.33 25.64
CA ILE A 129 -24.03 -37.55 26.42
C ILE A 129 -24.29 -37.34 27.92
N GLY A 130 -24.52 -36.10 28.37
CA GLY A 130 -25.17 -35.77 29.64
C GLY A 130 -24.33 -35.99 30.90
N ASN A 131 -23.85 -34.89 31.49
CA ASN A 131 -23.44 -34.85 32.90
C ASN A 131 -23.84 -33.50 33.51
N ASP A 132 -24.74 -33.52 34.49
CA ASP A 132 -25.41 -32.35 35.09
C ASP A 132 -24.50 -31.44 35.98
N LYS A 133 -23.18 -31.46 35.81
CA LYS A 133 -22.24 -30.77 36.70
C LYS A 133 -21.12 -29.99 36.00
N GLU A 134 -21.37 -29.50 34.79
CA GLU A 134 -20.33 -28.73 34.10
C GLU A 134 -20.27 -27.27 34.55
N PRO A 135 -19.05 -26.69 34.69
CA PRO A 135 -18.87 -25.31 35.12
C PRO A 135 -19.43 -24.34 34.07
N GLU A 136 -20.14 -23.32 34.54
CA GLU A 136 -20.69 -22.25 33.72
C GLU A 136 -19.68 -21.09 33.65
N TYR A 137 -19.31 -20.69 32.43
CA TYR A 137 -18.38 -19.58 32.21
C TYR A 137 -19.08 -18.47 31.42
N TYR A 138 -18.90 -17.22 31.83
CA TYR A 138 -19.51 -16.07 31.16
C TYR A 138 -18.44 -15.23 30.47
N PHE A 139 -18.51 -15.14 29.14
CA PHE A 139 -17.57 -14.36 28.34
C PHE A 139 -18.30 -13.63 27.22
N ASN A 140 -17.98 -12.34 27.05
CA ASN A 140 -18.52 -11.47 25.99
C ASN A 140 -20.06 -11.48 25.87
N GLY A 141 -20.76 -11.54 27.02
CA GLY A 141 -22.22 -11.55 27.05
C GLY A 141 -22.87 -12.93 26.84
N ARG A 142 -22.08 -14.01 26.68
CA ARG A 142 -22.56 -15.37 26.41
C ARG A 142 -22.20 -16.33 27.54
N TYR A 143 -23.13 -17.23 27.84
CA TYR A 143 -22.88 -18.39 28.70
C TYR A 143 -22.23 -19.50 27.86
N LEU A 144 -21.04 -19.92 28.28
CA LEU A 144 -20.33 -21.07 27.77
C LEU A 144 -20.44 -22.19 28.83
N ARG A 145 -21.16 -23.25 28.50
CA ARG A 145 -21.23 -24.50 29.28
C ARG A 145 -20.30 -25.50 28.60
N GLY A 146 -19.46 -26.20 29.37
CA GLY A 146 -18.43 -27.07 28.76
C GLY A 146 -17.12 -27.11 29.54
N THR A 147 -16.47 -28.27 29.66
CA THR A 147 -15.05 -28.39 30.07
C THR A 147 -14.06 -27.68 29.14
N ASN A 148 -14.53 -27.13 28.01
CA ASN A 148 -13.73 -26.39 27.02
C ASN A 148 -14.02 -24.88 26.99
N SER A 149 -14.86 -24.35 27.89
CA SER A 149 -15.28 -22.96 27.90
C SER A 149 -14.11 -21.96 27.97
N ASP A 150 -13.12 -22.20 28.84
CA ASP A 150 -11.91 -21.36 28.96
C ASP A 150 -11.11 -21.31 27.65
N LYS A 151 -10.96 -22.45 26.97
CA LYS A 151 -10.23 -22.54 25.68
C LYS A 151 -10.97 -21.82 24.55
N VAL A 152 -12.31 -21.84 24.57
CA VAL A 152 -13.14 -21.12 23.61
C VAL A 152 -13.03 -19.61 23.85
N ALA A 153 -13.13 -19.16 25.10
CA ALA A 153 -12.97 -17.76 25.46
C ALA A 153 -11.57 -17.23 25.11
N GLN A 154 -10.51 -18.01 25.39
CA GLN A 154 -9.15 -17.64 24.98
C GLN A 154 -9.02 -17.45 23.47
N LYS A 155 -9.57 -18.37 22.66
CA LYS A 155 -9.55 -18.23 21.20
C LYS A 155 -10.36 -17.03 20.72
N GLU A 156 -11.46 -16.70 21.38
CA GLU A 156 -12.26 -15.52 21.05
C GLU A 156 -11.46 -14.23 21.29
N ILE A 157 -10.73 -14.13 22.41
CA ILE A 157 -9.80 -13.03 22.69
C ILE A 157 -8.73 -12.92 21.59
N GLU A 158 -8.08 -14.04 21.23
CA GLU A 158 -7.04 -14.06 20.20
C GLU A 158 -7.59 -13.64 18.81
N ILE A 159 -8.84 -14.03 18.48
CA ILE A 159 -9.53 -13.60 17.26
C ILE A 159 -9.76 -12.09 17.29
N GLU A 160 -10.30 -11.54 18.38
CA GLU A 160 -10.56 -10.10 18.52
C GLU A 160 -9.25 -9.28 18.44
N GLU A 161 -8.17 -9.74 19.05
CA GLU A 161 -6.86 -9.11 18.96
C GLU A 161 -6.32 -9.10 17.54
N SER A 162 -6.42 -10.23 16.83
CA SER A 162 -6.01 -10.34 15.43
C SER A 162 -6.84 -9.41 14.53
N GLU A 163 -8.16 -9.28 14.77
CA GLU A 163 -9.01 -8.34 14.03
C GLU A 163 -8.61 -6.88 14.25
N LYS A 164 -8.29 -6.50 15.49
CA LYS A 164 -7.77 -5.16 15.81
C LYS A 164 -6.49 -4.86 15.04
N LYS A 165 -5.55 -5.83 14.93
CA LYS A 165 -4.33 -5.69 14.12
C LYS A 165 -4.63 -5.54 12.63
N ILE A 166 -5.51 -6.39 12.07
CA ILE A 166 -5.90 -6.30 10.65
C ILE A 166 -6.52 -4.94 10.33
N ALA A 167 -7.40 -4.43 11.20
CA ALA A 167 -8.02 -3.12 11.05
C ALA A 167 -6.98 -1.99 11.12
N HIS A 168 -6.03 -2.08 12.06
CA HIS A 168 -4.93 -1.13 12.20
C HIS A 168 -4.06 -1.09 10.92
N TYR A 169 -3.58 -2.24 10.43
CA TYR A 169 -2.79 -2.30 9.19
C TYR A 169 -3.57 -1.78 7.99
N SER A 170 -4.88 -2.04 7.92
CA SER A 170 -5.73 -1.54 6.84
C SER A 170 -5.80 -0.01 6.81
N ARG A 171 -5.91 0.63 7.99
CA ARG A 171 -5.89 2.09 8.11
C ARG A 171 -4.54 2.67 7.69
N GLU A 172 -3.43 2.10 8.17
CA GLU A 172 -2.09 2.57 7.82
C GLU A 172 -1.82 2.42 6.31
N MET A 173 -2.23 1.31 5.69
CA MET A 173 -2.10 1.15 4.23
C MET A 173 -2.88 2.21 3.45
N ILE A 174 -4.06 2.64 3.92
CA ILE A 174 -4.83 3.72 3.28
C ILE A 174 -4.07 5.03 3.40
N GLN A 175 -3.52 5.34 4.58
CA GLN A 175 -2.74 6.55 4.82
C GLN A 175 -1.48 6.60 3.94
N LEU A 176 -0.72 5.51 3.85
CA LEU A 176 0.48 5.44 3.00
C LEU A 176 0.14 5.61 1.50
N LYS A 177 -0.98 5.04 1.04
CA LYS A 177 -1.45 5.24 -0.34
C LYS A 177 -1.82 6.70 -0.61
N HIS A 178 -2.45 7.37 0.35
CA HIS A 178 -2.76 8.78 0.25
C HIS A 178 -1.49 9.64 0.25
N GLU A 179 -0.50 9.31 1.08
CA GLU A 179 0.79 9.99 1.08
C GLU A 179 1.51 9.83 -0.26
N LEU A 180 1.61 8.60 -0.78
CA LEU A 180 2.18 8.30 -2.10
C LEU A 180 1.53 9.10 -3.23
N ALA A 181 0.20 9.17 -3.24
CA ALA A 181 -0.54 9.93 -4.26
C ALA A 181 -0.22 11.44 -4.22
N ASN A 182 0.16 11.97 -3.07
CA ASN A 182 0.38 13.40 -2.86
C ASN A 182 1.84 13.84 -2.95
N LEU A 183 2.81 12.93 -2.99
CA LEU A 183 4.26 13.25 -3.04
C LEU A 183 4.64 14.23 -4.17
N TRP A 184 3.96 14.13 -5.30
CA TRP A 184 4.25 14.92 -6.49
C TRP A 184 3.47 16.25 -6.55
N TYR A 185 2.52 16.45 -5.63
CA TYR A 185 1.61 17.60 -5.58
C TYR A 185 1.81 18.51 -4.37
N ILE A 186 2.43 18.01 -3.30
CA ILE A 186 2.73 18.79 -2.09
C ILE A 186 4.20 19.23 -2.13
N ASN A 187 4.44 20.48 -1.72
CA ASN A 187 5.69 21.25 -1.84
C ASN A 187 6.93 20.51 -1.37
#